data_AF-A0A1B2EXB5-F1
#
_entry.id   AF-A0A1B2EXB5-F1
#
_cell.length_a   1.000
_cell.length_b   1.000
_cell.length_c   1.000
_cell.angle_alpha   90.00
_cell.angle_beta   90.00
_cell.angle_gamma   90.00
#
_symmetry.space_group_name_H-M   'P 1'
#
loop_
_entity.id
_entity.type
_entity.pdbx_description
1 polymer ?
#
loop_
_entity_poly.entity_id
_entity_poly.type
_entity_poly.pdbx_seq_one_letter_code
_entity_poly.pdbx_strand_id
1 'polypeptide(L)'
;MEGHFSPHLNATMFQIIGQRVTAGSDQIGLFYPRRGGGLRVGGVRFKDVVFQRPSQVEGTRCEVVNVRLAKALSKARKSKSPVWAPIASSLEFFLLGHAEVPELDWESCIMLSAMAFERLLEPALASAQGVAEALAGLWAPYASRTLAQAKRVKPDHRPEYAKVQPEWPLHRKWMKEFYEARSSRAHRGPKSDFSRNWRSWQHIVIAAFIFPLTVKLKLANSNLYQLTAREKGACGALDRLLDSHWGKGWEKDPEWSKILSMAEAEREWLRIIEEVYDETIRKGEHGS
;
A
#
# COMPACT_ATOMS: atom_id res chain seq x y z
N MET A 1 -29.86 14.27 -21.45
CA MET A 1 -29.23 14.59 -20.15
C MET A 1 -27.96 13.76 -20.05
N GLU A 2 -26.82 14.35 -20.41
CA GLU A 2 -25.50 13.75 -20.23
C GLU A 2 -25.15 13.84 -18.75
N GLY A 3 -25.29 12.71 -18.05
CA GLY A 3 -24.92 12.61 -16.64
C GLY A 3 -23.40 12.55 -16.50
N HIS A 4 -22.78 13.69 -16.19
CA HIS A 4 -21.46 13.69 -15.56
C HIS A 4 -21.59 13.07 -14.17
N PHE A 5 -21.40 11.75 -14.06
CA PHE A 5 -21.12 11.13 -12.77
C PHE A 5 -19.75 11.60 -12.30
N SER A 6 -19.73 12.54 -11.35
CA SER A 6 -18.54 12.82 -10.54
C SER A 6 -18.31 11.61 -9.64
N PRO A 7 -17.17 10.89 -9.74
CA PRO A 7 -16.96 9.65 -9.00
C PRO A 7 -16.47 9.91 -7.58
N HIS A 8 -17.07 10.83 -6.80
CA HIS A 8 -16.54 11.19 -5.48
C HIS A 8 -17.64 11.62 -4.50
N LEU A 9 -18.12 10.69 -3.65
CA LEU A 9 -19.21 10.94 -2.69
C LEU A 9 -19.12 10.15 -1.36
N ASN A 10 -17.96 9.62 -0.97
CA ASN A 10 -17.92 8.59 0.08
C ASN A 10 -17.44 8.99 1.48
N ALA A 11 -16.39 9.79 1.69
CA ALA A 11 -15.96 10.03 3.08
C ALA A 11 -16.73 11.13 3.82
N THR A 12 -17.67 11.82 3.17
CA THR A 12 -18.65 12.65 3.89
C THR A 12 -19.78 11.82 4.51
N MET A 13 -19.92 10.55 4.17
CA MET A 13 -21.08 9.73 4.59
C MET A 13 -20.76 8.71 5.69
N PHE A 14 -19.50 8.37 5.95
CA PHE A 14 -19.17 7.28 6.89
C PHE A 14 -17.98 7.60 7.79
N GLN A 15 -18.11 7.23 9.07
CA GLN A 15 -17.17 7.55 10.14
C GLN A 15 -16.63 6.26 10.78
N ILE A 16 -15.31 6.18 10.99
CA ILE A 16 -14.69 5.06 11.69
C ILE A 16 -15.07 5.13 13.18
N ILE A 17 -15.72 4.08 13.69
CA ILE A 17 -16.05 3.96 15.12
C ILE A 17 -15.09 2.95 15.75
N GLY A 18 -14.21 3.43 16.63
CA GLY A 18 -13.42 2.58 17.52
C GLY A 18 -14.22 2.20 18.76
N GLN A 19 -14.43 0.91 19.01
CA GLN A 19 -15.18 0.42 20.16
C GLN A 19 -14.30 -0.44 21.08
N ARG A 20 -14.42 -0.22 22.38
CA ARG A 20 -13.89 -1.10 23.43
C ARG A 20 -15.06 -1.94 23.95
N VAL A 21 -14.94 -3.26 23.85
CA VAL A 21 -15.94 -4.19 24.39
C VAL A 21 -15.52 -4.59 25.81
N THR A 22 -16.42 -4.44 26.77
CA THR A 22 -16.27 -4.97 28.13
C THR A 22 -17.20 -6.15 28.28
N ALA A 23 -16.67 -7.29 28.73
CA ALA A 23 -17.47 -8.50 28.94
C ALA A 23 -18.59 -8.25 29.97
N GLY A 24 -19.79 -8.75 29.69
CA GLY A 24 -20.97 -8.62 30.57
C GLY A 24 -21.81 -7.35 30.38
N SER A 25 -21.46 -6.47 29.42
CA SER A 25 -22.28 -5.29 29.09
C SER A 25 -23.23 -5.58 27.91
N ASP A 26 -24.52 -5.34 28.10
CA ASP A 26 -25.53 -5.30 27.01
C ASP A 26 -25.63 -3.91 26.36
N GLN A 27 -24.85 -2.97 26.86
CA GLN A 27 -24.78 -1.58 26.41
C GLN A 27 -23.49 -1.28 25.66
N ILE A 28 -23.59 -0.31 24.75
CA ILE A 28 -22.51 0.22 23.94
C ILE A 28 -22.40 1.73 24.13
N GLY A 29 -21.16 2.22 24.15
CA GLY A 29 -20.85 3.64 24.08
C GLY A 29 -20.43 4.01 22.66
N LEU A 30 -21.23 4.83 21.99
CA LEU A 30 -20.91 5.37 20.67
C LEU A 30 -20.13 6.68 20.86
N PHE A 31 -19.00 6.81 20.17
CA PHE A 31 -18.23 8.05 20.14
C PHE A 31 -18.39 8.71 18.76
N TYR A 32 -18.84 9.96 18.77
CA TYR A 32 -19.03 10.80 17.59
C TYR A 32 -17.95 11.89 17.58
N PRO A 33 -16.82 11.69 16.89
CA PRO A 33 -15.80 12.72 16.71
C PRO A 33 -16.40 14.02 16.16
N ARG A 34 -15.98 15.16 16.71
CA ARG A 34 -16.31 16.52 16.21
C ARG A 34 -15.04 17.34 16.12
N ARG A 35 -15.03 18.41 15.33
CA ARG A 35 -13.88 19.34 15.30
C ARG A 35 -13.64 19.89 16.72
N GLY A 36 -12.47 19.64 17.29
CA GLY A 36 -12.12 20.04 18.66
C GLY A 36 -12.50 19.05 19.77
N GLY A 37 -12.92 17.82 19.45
CA GLY A 37 -13.21 16.79 20.46
C GLY A 37 -14.15 15.70 19.95
N GLY A 38 -15.19 15.40 20.72
CA GLY A 38 -16.25 14.49 20.30
C GLY A 38 -17.34 14.33 21.35
N LEU A 39 -18.48 13.80 20.92
CA LEU A 39 -19.61 13.47 21.78
C LEU A 39 -19.58 11.97 22.08
N ARG A 40 -19.54 11.58 23.35
CA ARG A 40 -19.73 10.19 23.76
C ARG A 40 -21.17 9.98 24.20
N VAL A 41 -21.89 9.11 23.50
CA VAL A 41 -23.23 8.66 23.88
C VAL A 41 -23.11 7.25 24.46
N GLY A 42 -23.23 7.14 25.78
CA GLY A 42 -23.24 5.86 26.50
C GLY A 42 -24.65 5.28 26.63
N GLY A 43 -24.74 4.01 27.05
CA GLY A 43 -26.00 3.40 27.48
C GLY A 43 -26.93 2.93 26.37
N VAL A 44 -26.50 2.96 25.11
CA VAL A 44 -27.31 2.43 24.00
C VAL A 44 -27.28 0.90 24.09
N ARG A 45 -28.42 0.21 24.03
CA ARG A 45 -28.40 -1.25 24.01
C ARG A 45 -27.91 -1.74 22.65
N PHE A 46 -27.14 -2.84 22.62
CA PHE A 46 -26.63 -3.40 21.36
C PHE A 46 -27.74 -3.65 20.32
N LYS A 47 -28.90 -4.15 20.75
CA LYS A 47 -30.04 -4.46 19.88
C LYS A 47 -30.67 -3.22 19.22
N ASP A 48 -30.46 -2.04 19.78
CA ASP A 48 -31.04 -0.78 19.29
C ASP A 48 -30.08 -0.06 18.32
N VAL A 49 -28.85 -0.57 18.15
CA VAL A 49 -27.87 -0.03 17.21
C VAL A 49 -27.94 -0.79 15.89
N VAL A 50 -28.30 -0.08 14.82
CA VAL A 50 -28.25 -0.60 13.45
C VAL A 50 -27.06 0.00 12.74
N PHE A 51 -26.15 -0.85 12.25
CA PHE A 51 -25.08 -0.44 11.35
C PHE A 51 -25.57 -0.56 9.91
N GLN A 52 -25.75 0.56 9.23
CA GLN A 52 -26.05 0.56 7.81
C GLN A 52 -24.75 0.38 7.02
N ARG A 53 -24.72 -0.63 6.15
CA ARG A 53 -23.64 -0.79 5.17
C ARG A 53 -23.77 0.33 4.12
N PRO A 54 -22.67 1.02 3.76
CA PRO A 54 -22.69 1.95 2.64
C PRO A 54 -23.21 1.28 1.36
N SER A 55 -24.07 1.95 0.61
CA SER A 55 -24.54 1.46 -0.69
C SER A 55 -23.39 1.31 -1.71
N GLN A 56 -22.30 2.05 -1.54
CA GLN A 56 -21.09 1.89 -2.36
C GLN A 56 -20.26 0.66 -1.97
N VAL A 57 -20.51 0.09 -0.79
CA VAL A 57 -19.97 -1.21 -0.37
C VAL A 57 -20.94 -2.33 -0.75
N GLU A 58 -22.14 -2.03 -1.22
CA GLU A 58 -23.13 -2.99 -1.72
C GLU A 58 -22.56 -3.64 -3.00
N GLY A 59 -22.08 -4.88 -2.87
CA GLY A 59 -21.36 -5.61 -3.93
C GLY A 59 -19.88 -5.89 -3.63
N THR A 60 -19.21 -5.12 -2.76
CA THR A 60 -17.85 -5.46 -2.30
C THR A 60 -17.94 -6.41 -1.11
N ARG A 61 -17.96 -7.70 -1.41
CA ARG A 61 -17.71 -8.77 -0.42
C ARG A 61 -16.33 -8.55 0.20
N CYS A 62 -16.27 -7.93 1.38
CA CYS A 62 -15.05 -7.91 2.22
C CYS A 62 -14.90 -9.28 2.89
N GLU A 63 -14.77 -10.32 2.07
CA GLU A 63 -14.84 -11.73 2.50
C GLU A 63 -13.62 -12.16 3.31
N VAL A 64 -12.53 -11.40 3.27
CA VAL A 64 -11.25 -11.84 3.83
C VAL A 64 -10.61 -10.74 4.66
N VAL A 65 -10.95 -10.70 5.95
CA VAL A 65 -10.04 -10.12 6.94
C VAL A 65 -8.76 -10.94 6.89
N ASN A 66 -7.63 -10.33 6.58
CA ASN A 66 -6.34 -11.03 6.58
C ASN A 66 -5.91 -11.33 8.04
N VAL A 67 -6.44 -12.42 8.60
CA VAL A 67 -6.21 -12.86 9.98
C VAL A 67 -4.73 -13.08 10.25
N ARG A 68 -3.95 -13.54 9.25
CA ARG A 68 -2.49 -13.72 9.38
C ARG A 68 -1.78 -12.40 9.64
N LEU A 69 -2.11 -11.37 8.85
CA LEU A 69 -1.54 -10.04 9.03
C LEU A 69 -1.96 -9.45 10.39
N ALA A 70 -3.25 -9.57 10.76
CA ALA A 70 -3.74 -9.09 12.05
C ALA A 70 -3.02 -9.77 13.24
N LYS A 71 -2.80 -11.08 13.17
CA LYS A 71 -2.02 -11.83 14.17
C LYS A 71 -0.57 -11.36 14.24
N ALA A 72 0.08 -11.15 13.10
CA ALA A 72 1.46 -10.67 13.02
C ALA A 72 1.61 -9.26 13.63
N LEU A 73 0.71 -8.33 13.30
CA LEU A 73 0.67 -6.99 13.89
C LEU A 73 0.45 -7.02 15.40
N SER A 74 -0.49 -7.86 15.87
CA SER A 74 -0.73 -8.06 17.31
C SER A 74 0.49 -8.62 18.02
N LYS A 75 1.18 -9.60 17.40
CA LYS A 75 2.43 -10.16 17.92
C LYS A 75 3.53 -9.09 18.00
N ALA A 76 3.76 -8.34 16.93
CA ALA A 76 4.74 -7.25 16.87
C ALA A 76 4.52 -6.22 18.00
N ARG A 77 3.26 -5.81 18.20
CA ARG A 77 2.87 -4.89 19.26
C ARG A 77 3.12 -5.46 20.65
N LYS A 78 2.66 -6.68 20.94
CA LYS A 78 2.75 -7.31 22.26
C LYS A 78 4.20 -7.61 22.65
N SER A 79 5.00 -8.07 21.70
CA SER A 79 6.42 -8.36 21.91
C SER A 79 7.30 -7.10 21.87
N LYS A 80 6.73 -5.91 21.69
CA LYS A 80 7.46 -4.64 21.51
C LYS A 80 8.57 -4.76 20.45
N SER A 81 8.28 -5.47 19.36
CA SER A 81 9.23 -5.61 18.26
C SER A 81 9.59 -4.23 17.70
N PRO A 82 10.87 -3.94 17.38
CA PRO A 82 11.27 -2.65 16.80
C PRO A 82 10.47 -2.27 15.56
N VAL A 83 10.02 -3.27 14.78
CA VAL A 83 9.20 -3.07 13.58
C VAL A 83 7.81 -2.47 13.87
N TRP A 84 7.32 -2.54 15.11
CA TRP A 84 5.98 -2.07 15.45
C TRP A 84 5.87 -0.54 15.43
N ALA A 85 6.84 0.18 15.99
CA ALA A 85 6.76 1.65 16.08
C ALA A 85 6.68 2.35 14.70
N PRO A 86 7.46 1.95 13.68
CA PRO A 86 7.37 2.45 12.31
C PRO A 86 6.03 2.13 11.65
N ILE A 87 5.52 0.91 11.84
CA ILE A 87 4.21 0.51 11.33
C ILE A 87 3.10 1.34 11.98
N ALA A 88 3.10 1.44 13.32
CA ALA A 88 2.07 2.18 14.04
C ALA A 88 2.05 3.66 13.65
N SER A 89 3.21 4.30 13.58
CA SER A 89 3.31 5.73 13.24
C SER A 89 3.05 6.05 11.77
N SER A 90 3.24 5.10 10.85
CA SER A 90 2.92 5.28 9.43
C SER A 90 1.44 5.07 9.12
N LEU A 91 0.76 4.20 9.86
CA LEU A 91 -0.63 3.83 9.60
C LEU A 91 -1.59 5.02 9.65
N GLU A 92 -1.43 5.93 10.60
CA GLU A 92 -2.32 7.10 10.73
C GLU A 92 -2.22 8.02 9.50
N PHE A 93 -1.01 8.29 9.03
CA PHE A 93 -0.79 9.08 7.82
C PHE A 93 -1.32 8.38 6.57
N PHE A 94 -1.10 7.08 6.45
CA PHE A 94 -1.59 6.31 5.30
C PHE A 94 -3.12 6.28 5.27
N LEU A 95 -3.76 5.99 6.41
CA LEU A 95 -5.22 5.97 6.50
C LEU A 95 -5.82 7.34 6.19
N LEU A 96 -5.21 8.43 6.65
CA LEU A 96 -5.68 9.78 6.34
C LEU A 96 -5.47 10.14 4.86
N GLY A 97 -4.30 9.81 4.29
CA GLY A 97 -3.98 10.09 2.88
C GLY A 97 -4.78 9.26 1.88
N HIS A 98 -5.37 8.15 2.34
CA HIS A 98 -6.24 7.28 1.55
C HIS A 98 -7.70 7.32 2.01
N ALA A 99 -8.05 8.21 2.95
CA ALA A 99 -9.43 8.46 3.28
C ALA A 99 -10.08 9.23 2.12
N GLU A 100 -11.26 8.82 1.67
CA GLU A 100 -11.98 9.43 0.53
C GLU A 100 -12.61 10.80 0.87
N VAL A 101 -11.87 11.64 1.62
CA VAL A 101 -12.28 12.92 2.20
C VAL A 101 -12.29 13.99 1.10
N PRO A 102 -13.45 14.58 0.75
CA PRO A 102 -13.55 15.57 -0.33
C PRO A 102 -12.66 16.80 -0.13
N GLU A 103 -12.33 17.12 1.11
CA GLU A 103 -11.45 18.23 1.48
C GLU A 103 -9.96 17.95 1.20
N LEU A 104 -9.57 16.69 0.97
CA LEU A 104 -8.19 16.32 0.64
C LEU A 104 -8.02 16.24 -0.88
N ASP A 105 -7.30 17.22 -1.44
CA ASP A 105 -6.84 17.15 -2.82
C ASP A 105 -5.78 16.05 -3.02
N TRP A 106 -5.55 15.64 -4.28
CA TRP A 106 -4.57 14.61 -4.63
C TRP A 106 -3.17 14.89 -4.06
N GLU A 107 -2.78 16.16 -4.05
CA GLU A 107 -1.49 16.60 -3.53
C GLU A 107 -1.39 16.41 -2.00
N SER A 108 -2.50 16.58 -1.26
CA SER A 108 -2.54 16.33 0.19
C SER A 108 -2.45 14.84 0.46
N CYS A 109 -3.16 14.04 -0.33
CA CYS A 109 -3.07 12.59 -0.28
C CYS A 109 -1.64 12.11 -0.53
N ILE A 110 -0.95 12.67 -1.53
CA ILE A 110 0.45 12.33 -1.84
C ILE A 110 1.36 12.69 -0.67
N MET A 111 1.22 13.90 -0.13
CA MET A 111 2.01 14.35 1.01
C MET A 111 1.86 13.39 2.21
N LEU A 112 0.62 13.07 2.58
CA LEU A 112 0.31 12.17 3.70
C LEU A 112 0.83 10.75 3.45
N SER A 113 0.61 10.20 2.26
CA SER A 113 1.08 8.86 1.92
C SER A 113 2.62 8.80 1.84
N ALA A 114 3.29 9.85 1.34
CA ALA A 114 4.75 9.94 1.35
C ALA A 114 5.31 10.05 2.79
N MET A 115 4.66 10.79 3.68
CA MET A 115 5.00 10.79 5.11
C MET A 115 4.82 9.41 5.74
N ALA A 116 3.77 8.66 5.36
CA ALA A 116 3.58 7.30 5.82
C ALA A 116 4.75 6.39 5.39
N PHE A 117 5.21 6.48 4.14
CA PHE A 117 6.38 5.73 3.68
C PHE A 117 7.68 6.13 4.39
N GLU A 118 7.91 7.44 4.59
CA GLU A 118 9.07 7.93 5.34
C GLU A 118 9.11 7.33 6.75
N ARG A 119 7.98 7.34 7.47
CA ARG A 119 7.85 6.76 8.80
C ARG A 119 7.95 5.24 8.80
N LEU A 120 7.40 4.57 7.78
CA LEU A 120 7.45 3.12 7.68
C LEU A 120 8.86 2.61 7.38
N LEU A 121 9.58 3.28 6.48
CA LEU A 121 10.87 2.83 5.96
C LEU A 121 12.05 3.25 6.84
N GLU A 122 11.93 4.35 7.59
CA GLU A 122 12.99 4.89 8.46
C GLU A 122 14.32 5.07 7.71
N PRO A 123 14.32 5.88 6.63
CA PRO A 123 15.53 6.08 5.85
C PRO A 123 16.63 6.73 6.71
N ALA A 124 17.89 6.40 6.42
CA ALA A 124 19.03 7.03 7.09
C ALA A 124 19.08 8.55 6.86
N LEU A 125 18.57 9.00 5.70
CA LEU A 125 18.44 10.41 5.34
C LEU A 125 16.98 10.71 4.99
N ALA A 126 16.42 11.76 5.59
CA ALA A 126 15.06 12.25 5.32
C ALA A 126 14.97 12.99 3.96
N SER A 127 15.40 12.33 2.89
CA SER A 127 15.45 12.85 1.53
C SER A 127 14.74 11.90 0.56
N ALA A 128 14.37 12.41 -0.63
CA ALA A 128 13.76 11.58 -1.67
C ALA A 128 14.63 10.36 -2.01
N GLN A 129 15.94 10.57 -2.04
CA GLN A 129 16.90 9.51 -2.33
C GLN A 129 17.00 8.50 -1.19
N GLY A 130 17.05 8.96 0.07
CA GLY A 130 17.12 8.07 1.23
C GLY A 130 15.88 7.18 1.36
N VAL A 131 14.68 7.73 1.14
CA VAL A 131 13.42 6.95 1.15
C VAL A 131 13.38 5.98 -0.03
N ALA A 132 13.81 6.41 -1.22
CA ALA A 132 13.86 5.55 -2.39
C ALA A 132 14.83 4.38 -2.22
N GLU A 133 16.01 4.62 -1.64
CA GLU A 133 17.00 3.59 -1.32
C GLU A 133 16.49 2.62 -0.25
N ALA A 134 15.85 3.12 0.80
CA ALA A 134 15.26 2.27 1.84
C ALA A 134 14.16 1.36 1.27
N LEU A 135 13.31 1.87 0.37
CA LEU A 135 12.32 1.05 -0.32
C LEU A 135 13.01 0.01 -1.22
N ALA A 136 13.98 0.41 -2.04
CA ALA A 136 14.69 -0.52 -2.93
C ALA A 136 15.41 -1.63 -2.17
N GLY A 137 16.04 -1.31 -1.03
CA GLY A 137 16.69 -2.31 -0.19
C GLY A 137 15.70 -3.34 0.35
N LEU A 138 14.54 -2.89 0.84
CA LEU A 138 13.48 -3.78 1.33
C LEU A 138 12.85 -4.64 0.23
N TRP A 139 12.76 -4.09 -0.99
CA TRP A 139 12.13 -4.74 -2.15
C TRP A 139 13.11 -5.45 -3.08
N ALA A 140 14.41 -5.47 -2.78
CA ALA A 140 15.47 -6.00 -3.64
C ALA A 140 15.20 -7.43 -4.16
N PRO A 141 14.67 -8.38 -3.38
CA PRO A 141 14.35 -9.73 -3.88
C PRO A 141 13.26 -9.78 -4.96
N TYR A 142 12.53 -8.69 -5.16
CA TYR A 142 11.39 -8.60 -6.07
C TYR A 142 11.61 -7.61 -7.23
N ALA A 143 12.82 -7.05 -7.35
CA ALA A 143 13.18 -6.22 -8.50
C ALA A 143 13.07 -7.04 -9.79
N SER A 144 12.22 -6.59 -10.72
CA SER A 144 11.95 -7.31 -11.97
C SER A 144 12.16 -6.49 -13.24
N ARG A 145 12.32 -5.17 -13.11
CA ARG A 145 12.64 -4.29 -14.24
C ARG A 145 13.47 -3.09 -13.77
N THR A 146 14.53 -2.79 -14.51
CA THR A 146 15.34 -1.59 -14.32
C THR A 146 14.86 -0.43 -15.20
N LEU A 147 15.35 0.78 -14.95
CA LEU A 147 15.10 1.96 -15.79
C LEU A 147 15.58 1.76 -17.23
N ALA A 148 16.72 1.10 -17.46
CA ALA A 148 17.22 0.78 -18.80
C ALA A 148 16.25 -0.11 -19.60
N GLN A 149 15.48 -0.95 -18.91
CA GLN A 149 14.53 -1.89 -19.50
C GLN A 149 13.11 -1.30 -19.61
N ALA A 150 12.86 -0.12 -19.03
CA ALA A 150 11.55 0.50 -19.04
C ALA A 150 11.20 1.06 -20.42
N LYS A 151 9.95 0.87 -20.82
CA LYS A 151 9.43 1.37 -22.10
C LYS A 151 8.83 2.77 -21.97
N ARG A 152 8.31 3.11 -20.79
CA ARG A 152 7.51 4.32 -20.55
C ARG A 152 8.12 5.23 -19.50
N VAL A 153 8.92 4.68 -18.59
CA VAL A 153 9.54 5.44 -17.49
C VAL A 153 10.83 6.08 -17.99
N LYS A 154 10.95 7.38 -17.78
CA LYS A 154 12.13 8.18 -18.16
C LYS A 154 13.04 8.42 -16.94
N PRO A 155 14.37 8.45 -17.15
CA PRO A 155 15.31 8.86 -16.11
C PRO A 155 15.13 10.35 -15.76
N ASP A 156 15.61 10.75 -14.58
CA ASP A 156 15.78 12.15 -14.21
C ASP A 156 16.83 12.81 -15.10
N HIS A 157 16.62 14.09 -15.42
CA HIS A 157 17.55 14.91 -16.18
C HIS A 157 18.79 15.35 -15.38
N ARG A 158 18.84 15.07 -14.07
CA ARG A 158 19.95 15.52 -13.22
C ARG A 158 21.24 14.74 -13.53
N PRO A 159 22.35 15.44 -13.84
CA PRO A 159 23.59 14.79 -14.28
C PRO A 159 24.23 13.93 -13.17
N GLU A 160 24.00 14.27 -11.91
CA GLU A 160 24.55 13.58 -10.73
C GLU A 160 24.18 12.09 -10.68
N TYR A 161 23.00 11.71 -11.19
CA TYR A 161 22.54 10.32 -11.18
C TYR A 161 22.52 9.67 -12.57
N ALA A 162 22.93 10.39 -13.64
CA ALA A 162 22.79 9.91 -15.01
C ALA A 162 23.46 8.55 -15.26
N LYS A 163 24.59 8.28 -14.58
CA LYS A 163 25.35 7.02 -14.72
C LYS A 163 24.73 5.84 -13.96
N VAL A 164 24.06 6.10 -12.84
CA VAL A 164 23.55 5.03 -11.95
C VAL A 164 22.07 4.72 -12.16
N GLN A 165 21.31 5.69 -12.67
CA GLN A 165 19.87 5.55 -12.88
C GLN A 165 19.48 4.39 -13.80
N PRO A 166 20.17 4.08 -14.91
CA PRO A 166 19.77 2.97 -15.78
C PRO A 166 19.62 1.64 -15.05
N GLU A 167 20.41 1.40 -14.01
CA GLU A 167 20.37 0.19 -13.18
C GLU A 167 19.35 0.24 -12.04
N TRP A 168 18.69 1.37 -11.81
CA TRP A 168 17.72 1.48 -10.73
C TRP A 168 16.49 0.63 -11.05
N PRO A 169 15.98 -0.16 -10.09
CA PRO A 169 14.68 -0.77 -10.24
C PRO A 169 13.59 0.29 -10.26
N LEU A 170 12.49 0.04 -10.96
CA LEU A 170 11.46 1.06 -11.17
C LEU A 170 10.78 1.52 -9.89
N HIS A 171 10.60 0.63 -8.91
CA HIS A 171 10.06 1.03 -7.61
C HIS A 171 10.95 2.03 -6.85
N ARG A 172 12.29 1.99 -7.03
CA ARG A 172 13.19 3.02 -6.50
C ARG A 172 12.90 4.37 -7.16
N LYS A 173 12.83 4.37 -8.49
CA LYS A 173 12.52 5.58 -9.27
C LYS A 173 11.16 6.16 -8.88
N TRP A 174 10.15 5.32 -8.77
CA TRP A 174 8.81 5.73 -8.34
C TRP A 174 8.82 6.35 -6.94
N MET A 175 9.47 5.73 -5.96
CA MET A 175 9.51 6.26 -4.60
C MET A 175 10.22 7.61 -4.52
N LYS A 176 11.31 7.78 -5.28
CA LYS A 176 12.00 9.07 -5.39
C LYS A 176 11.04 10.14 -5.94
N GLU A 177 10.39 9.86 -7.07
CA GLU A 177 9.46 10.80 -7.72
C GLU A 177 8.25 11.10 -6.83
N PHE A 178 7.73 10.09 -6.13
CA PHE A 178 6.62 10.21 -5.18
C PHE A 178 6.97 11.13 -4.00
N TYR A 179 8.18 11.01 -3.45
CA TYR A 179 8.65 11.88 -2.38
C TYR A 179 8.97 13.31 -2.86
N GLU A 180 9.47 13.45 -4.09
CA GLU A 180 9.67 14.76 -4.72
C GLU A 180 8.33 15.48 -4.96
N ALA A 181 7.29 14.75 -5.35
CA ALA A 181 5.93 15.30 -5.48
C ALA A 181 5.45 15.93 -4.17
N ARG A 182 5.66 15.27 -3.02
CA ARG A 182 5.44 15.87 -1.68
C ARG A 182 6.24 17.17 -1.48
N SER A 183 7.54 17.15 -1.80
CA SER A 183 8.44 18.27 -1.55
C SER A 183 8.08 19.51 -2.37
N SER A 184 7.55 19.31 -3.60
CA SER A 184 7.10 20.41 -4.46
C SER A 184 5.97 21.25 -3.83
N ARG A 185 5.10 20.62 -3.03
CA ARG A 185 4.06 21.30 -2.27
C ARG A 185 4.61 22.01 -1.04
N ALA A 186 5.48 21.34 -0.29
CA ALA A 186 6.04 21.89 0.96
C ALA A 186 6.88 23.16 0.71
N HIS A 187 7.61 23.21 -0.43
CA HIS A 187 8.61 24.25 -0.67
C HIS A 187 8.26 25.27 -1.77
N ARG A 188 7.09 25.21 -2.41
CA ARG A 188 6.65 26.13 -3.49
C ARG A 188 7.70 26.41 -4.59
N GLY A 189 8.66 25.51 -4.78
CA GLY A 189 9.76 25.67 -5.75
C GLY A 189 9.35 25.37 -7.20
N PRO A 190 10.17 25.76 -8.20
CA PRO A 190 9.92 25.46 -9.60
C PRO A 190 9.79 23.95 -9.83
N LYS A 191 8.67 23.52 -10.43
CA LYS A 191 8.39 22.11 -10.75
C LYS A 191 9.17 21.59 -11.98
N SER A 192 10.14 22.34 -12.50
CA SER A 192 10.88 22.04 -13.74
C SER A 192 11.90 20.92 -13.58
N ASP A 193 12.34 20.65 -12.35
CA ASP A 193 13.52 19.82 -12.10
C ASP A 193 13.18 18.39 -11.67
N PHE A 194 11.88 18.06 -11.59
CA PHE A 194 11.37 16.76 -11.17
C PHE A 194 10.85 15.96 -12.36
N SER A 195 11.18 14.68 -12.38
CA SER A 195 10.58 13.72 -13.30
C SER A 195 9.07 13.62 -13.07
N ARG A 196 8.31 13.38 -14.16
CA ARG A 196 6.85 13.27 -14.16
C ARG A 196 6.41 12.05 -14.96
N ASN A 197 6.89 10.88 -14.56
CA ASN A 197 6.47 9.61 -15.13
C ASN A 197 5.05 9.24 -14.69
N TRP A 198 4.65 9.62 -13.48
CA TRP A 198 3.32 9.32 -12.95
C TRP A 198 2.54 10.58 -12.59
N ARG A 199 1.23 10.51 -12.82
CA ARG A 199 0.26 11.54 -12.40
C ARG A 199 -0.05 11.38 -10.92
N SER A 200 -0.57 12.45 -10.30
CA SER A 200 -0.87 12.46 -8.86
C SER A 200 -1.79 11.30 -8.42
N TRP A 201 -2.86 11.03 -9.18
CA TRP A 201 -3.75 9.91 -8.88
C TRP A 201 -3.07 8.53 -9.06
N GLN A 202 -2.13 8.39 -9.99
CA GLN A 202 -1.38 7.15 -10.20
C GLN A 202 -0.49 6.87 -8.99
N HIS A 203 0.17 7.89 -8.44
CA HIS A 203 0.93 7.75 -7.20
C HIS A 203 0.09 7.21 -6.05
N ILE A 204 -1.15 7.69 -5.89
CA ILE A 204 -2.06 7.19 -4.84
C ILE A 204 -2.44 5.73 -5.10
N VAL A 205 -2.79 5.35 -6.32
CA VAL A 205 -3.11 3.94 -6.63
C VAL A 205 -1.90 3.03 -6.36
N ILE A 206 -0.70 3.45 -6.78
CA ILE A 206 0.54 2.71 -6.53
C ILE A 206 0.83 2.62 -5.02
N ALA A 207 0.71 3.73 -4.28
CA ALA A 207 0.91 3.76 -2.84
C ALA A 207 -0.07 2.82 -2.10
N ALA A 208 -1.35 2.81 -2.52
CA ALA A 208 -2.37 1.92 -1.96
C ALA A 208 -2.02 0.44 -2.14
N PHE A 209 -1.41 0.09 -3.27
CA PHE A 209 -0.93 -1.26 -3.56
C PHE A 209 0.34 -1.63 -2.77
N ILE A 210 1.35 -0.76 -2.77
CA ILE A 210 2.68 -1.04 -2.23
C ILE A 210 2.72 -0.99 -0.71
N PHE A 211 2.02 -0.05 -0.07
CA PHE A 211 2.11 0.16 1.37
C PHE A 211 1.77 -1.10 2.20
N PRO A 212 0.63 -1.79 2.00
CA PRO A 212 0.34 -3.01 2.76
C PRO A 212 1.35 -4.13 2.50
N LEU A 213 1.92 -4.23 1.29
CA LEU A 213 2.99 -5.19 0.98
C LEU A 213 4.30 -4.81 1.69
N THR A 214 4.62 -3.53 1.77
CA THR A 214 5.80 -3.00 2.50
C THR A 214 5.69 -3.29 4.00
N VAL A 215 4.50 -3.14 4.59
CA VAL A 215 4.24 -3.55 5.98
C VAL A 215 4.49 -5.05 6.17
N LYS A 216 3.97 -5.89 5.27
CA LYS A 216 4.19 -7.36 5.32
C LYS A 216 5.66 -7.71 5.16
N LEU A 217 6.40 -7.02 4.28
CA LEU A 217 7.84 -7.21 4.09
C LEU A 217 8.63 -6.84 5.35
N LYS A 218 8.34 -5.71 6.01
CA LYS A 218 9.01 -5.37 7.28
C LYS A 218 8.71 -6.42 8.38
N LEU A 219 7.47 -6.90 8.47
CA LEU A 219 7.11 -7.98 9.39
C LEU A 219 7.82 -9.30 9.04
N ALA A 220 7.97 -9.61 7.76
CA ALA A 220 8.67 -10.80 7.28
C ALA A 220 10.17 -10.74 7.60
N ASN A 221 10.83 -9.61 7.38
CA ASN A 221 12.23 -9.39 7.79
C ASN A 221 12.43 -9.51 9.30
N SER A 222 11.37 -9.33 10.09
CA SER A 222 11.37 -9.52 11.55
C SER A 222 10.94 -10.93 11.98
N ASN A 223 10.76 -11.87 11.05
CA ASN A 223 10.25 -13.23 11.30
C ASN A 223 8.88 -13.27 12.00
N LEU A 224 8.04 -12.24 11.80
CA LEU A 224 6.69 -12.15 12.37
C LEU A 224 5.59 -12.47 11.37
N TYR A 225 5.92 -12.54 10.08
CA TYR A 225 4.99 -12.81 8.99
C TYR A 225 5.67 -13.65 7.91
N GLN A 226 4.90 -14.51 7.25
CA GLN A 226 5.35 -15.26 6.08
C GLN A 226 4.46 -14.87 4.90
N LEU A 227 5.08 -14.35 3.84
CA LEU A 227 4.39 -14.00 2.61
C LEU A 227 3.86 -15.26 1.92
N THR A 228 2.62 -15.19 1.44
CA THR A 228 2.08 -16.23 0.56
C THR A 228 2.72 -16.18 -0.83
N ALA A 229 2.57 -17.25 -1.61
CA ALA A 229 2.98 -17.25 -3.02
C ALA A 229 2.31 -16.12 -3.81
N ARG A 230 1.00 -15.91 -3.60
CA ARG A 230 0.27 -14.76 -4.14
C ARG A 230 0.89 -13.42 -3.77
N GLU A 231 1.22 -13.21 -2.49
CA GLU A 231 1.82 -11.95 -2.02
C GLU A 231 3.23 -11.73 -2.60
N LYS A 232 4.03 -12.80 -2.73
CA LYS A 232 5.32 -12.76 -3.43
C LYS A 232 5.16 -12.41 -4.91
N GLY A 233 4.11 -12.94 -5.56
CA GLY A 233 3.75 -12.63 -6.94
C GLY A 233 3.38 -11.16 -7.11
N ALA A 234 2.53 -10.64 -6.23
CA ALA A 234 2.19 -9.22 -6.18
C ALA A 234 3.43 -8.34 -5.96
N CYS A 235 4.36 -8.75 -5.08
CA CYS A 235 5.62 -8.02 -4.91
C CYS A 235 6.45 -8.00 -6.21
N GLY A 236 6.62 -9.15 -6.86
CA GLY A 236 7.37 -9.27 -8.11
C GLY A 236 6.73 -8.55 -9.32
N ALA A 237 5.42 -8.30 -9.27
CA ALA A 237 4.69 -7.59 -10.31
C ALA A 237 5.00 -6.08 -10.35
N LEU A 238 5.50 -5.51 -9.26
CA LEU A 238 5.52 -4.06 -9.05
C LEU A 238 6.20 -3.29 -10.18
N ASP A 239 7.43 -3.64 -10.56
CA ASP A 239 8.13 -2.87 -11.60
C ASP A 239 7.43 -2.98 -12.96
N ARG A 240 6.80 -4.13 -13.26
CA ARG A 240 5.99 -4.29 -14.47
C ARG A 240 4.75 -3.40 -14.44
N LEU A 241 4.11 -3.25 -13.28
CA LEU A 241 2.97 -2.34 -13.09
C LEU A 241 3.37 -0.87 -13.25
N LEU A 242 4.54 -0.49 -12.76
CA LEU A 242 5.07 0.86 -12.87
C LEU A 242 5.32 1.29 -14.33
N ASP A 243 5.75 0.35 -15.17
CA ASP A 243 5.98 0.55 -16.62
C ASP A 243 4.76 0.20 -17.49
N SER A 244 3.61 -0.09 -16.88
CA SER A 244 2.41 -0.54 -17.60
C SER A 244 1.60 0.60 -18.21
N HIS A 245 0.69 0.24 -19.12
CA HIS A 245 -0.32 1.17 -19.60
C HIS A 245 -1.49 1.28 -18.62
N TRP A 246 -1.77 2.51 -18.17
CA TRP A 246 -2.83 2.85 -17.21
C TRP A 246 -4.24 2.94 -17.80
N GLY A 247 -4.39 2.57 -19.07
CA GLY A 247 -5.64 2.64 -19.82
C GLY A 247 -5.95 4.02 -20.40
N LYS A 248 -7.05 4.11 -21.15
CA LYS A 248 -7.63 5.35 -21.70
C LYS A 248 -9.15 5.35 -21.51
N GLY A 249 -9.60 5.08 -20.29
CA GLY A 249 -11.03 4.90 -20.00
C GLY A 249 -11.59 3.68 -20.73
N TRP A 250 -12.75 3.82 -21.37
CA TRP A 250 -13.45 2.74 -22.07
C TRP A 250 -12.73 2.23 -23.34
N GLU A 251 -11.84 3.03 -23.92
CA GLU A 251 -11.14 2.66 -25.17
C GLU A 251 -10.10 1.56 -24.94
N LYS A 252 -9.51 1.53 -23.74
CA LYS A 252 -8.44 0.60 -23.41
C LYS A 252 -8.35 0.39 -21.92
N ASP A 253 -8.60 -0.85 -21.51
CA ASP A 253 -8.46 -1.27 -20.12
C ASP A 253 -7.01 -1.12 -19.61
N PRO A 254 -6.82 -0.82 -18.32
CA PRO A 254 -5.50 -0.83 -17.70
C PRO A 254 -4.91 -2.26 -17.71
N GLU A 255 -3.60 -2.36 -17.95
CA GLU A 255 -2.89 -3.64 -17.99
C GLU A 255 -2.69 -4.28 -16.59
N TRP A 256 -3.05 -3.55 -15.53
CA TRP A 256 -2.78 -3.91 -14.13
C TRP A 256 -3.36 -5.26 -13.73
N SER A 257 -4.63 -5.51 -14.03
CA SER A 257 -5.31 -6.77 -13.67
C SER A 257 -4.60 -7.97 -14.32
N LYS A 258 -4.25 -7.86 -15.59
CA LYS A 258 -3.53 -8.91 -16.33
C LYS A 258 -2.14 -9.16 -15.75
N ILE A 259 -1.37 -8.10 -15.51
CA ILE A 259 0.00 -8.20 -14.96
C ILE A 259 -0.04 -8.85 -13.57
N LEU A 260 -0.96 -8.43 -12.71
CA LEU A 260 -1.13 -9.01 -11.38
C LEU A 260 -1.53 -10.48 -11.44
N SER A 261 -2.59 -10.82 -12.18
CA SER A 261 -3.05 -12.21 -12.29
C SER A 261 -1.97 -13.14 -12.82
N MET A 262 -1.18 -12.70 -13.82
CA MET A 262 -0.06 -13.48 -14.34
C MET A 262 1.03 -13.70 -13.28
N ALA A 263 1.45 -12.65 -12.58
CA ALA A 263 2.51 -12.74 -11.57
C ALA A 263 2.10 -13.55 -10.33
N GLU A 264 0.83 -13.43 -9.91
CA GLU A 264 0.26 -14.24 -8.83
C GLU A 264 0.20 -15.73 -9.23
N ALA A 265 -0.26 -16.02 -10.45
CA ALA A 265 -0.33 -17.39 -10.96
C ALA A 265 1.06 -18.02 -11.14
N GLU A 266 2.04 -17.28 -11.68
CA GLU A 266 3.41 -17.75 -11.86
C GLU A 266 4.04 -18.20 -10.54
N ARG A 267 3.83 -17.45 -9.44
CA ARG A 267 4.35 -17.84 -8.12
C ARG A 267 3.60 -19.00 -7.49
N GLU A 268 2.30 -19.12 -7.73
CA GLU A 268 1.53 -20.26 -7.26
C GLU A 268 1.98 -21.55 -7.96
N TRP A 269 2.24 -21.50 -9.26
CA TRP A 269 2.79 -22.63 -10.02
C TRP A 269 4.17 -23.07 -9.52
N LEU A 270 5.08 -22.11 -9.27
CA LEU A 270 6.40 -22.44 -8.73
C LEU A 270 6.31 -23.13 -7.36
N ARG A 271 5.41 -22.67 -6.47
CA ARG A 271 5.16 -23.33 -5.18
C ARG A 271 4.74 -24.78 -5.35
N ILE A 272 3.81 -25.05 -6.28
CA ILE A 272 3.32 -26.41 -6.55
C ILE A 272 4.46 -27.31 -7.07
N ILE A 273 5.31 -26.79 -7.97
CA ILE A 273 6.46 -27.53 -8.51
C ILE A 273 7.46 -27.87 -7.41
N GLU A 274 7.79 -26.91 -6.54
CA GLU A 274 8.69 -27.10 -5.40
C GLU A 274 8.16 -28.19 -4.44
N GLU A 275 6.86 -28.16 -4.13
CA GLU A 275 6.23 -29.17 -3.25
C GLU A 275 6.27 -30.57 -3.85
N VAL A 276 5.95 -30.72 -5.14
CA VAL A 276 6.00 -32.02 -5.83
C VAL A 276 7.43 -32.55 -5.92
N TYR A 277 8.42 -31.68 -6.14
CA TYR A 277 9.82 -32.07 -6.19
C TYR A 277 10.33 -32.57 -4.83
N ASP A 278 10.02 -31.85 -3.75
CA ASP A 278 10.38 -32.23 -2.38
C ASP A 278 9.74 -33.56 -1.95
N GLU A 279 8.48 -33.80 -2.32
CA GLU A 279 7.82 -35.08 -2.06
C GLU A 279 8.47 -36.25 -2.81
N THR A 280 8.93 -36.01 -4.04
CA THR A 280 9.58 -37.03 -4.87
C THR A 280 10.93 -37.43 -4.29
N ILE A 281 11.73 -36.45 -3.85
CA ILE A 281 13.02 -36.71 -3.18
C ILE A 281 12.81 -37.53 -1.91
N ARG A 282 11.88 -37.12 -1.04
CA ARG A 282 11.61 -37.83 0.23
C ARG A 282 11.18 -39.28 0.02
N LYS A 283 10.38 -39.55 -1.02
CA LYS A 283 9.96 -40.92 -1.36
C LYS A 283 11.11 -41.76 -1.91
N GLY A 284 12.06 -41.16 -2.63
CA GLY A 284 13.27 -41.83 -3.10
C GLY A 284 14.20 -42.27 -1.96
N GLU A 285 14.32 -41.46 -0.91
CA GLU A 285 15.19 -41.74 0.25
C GLU A 285 14.65 -42.85 1.18
N HIS A 286 13.34 -43.08 1.21
CA HIS A 286 12.71 -44.11 2.06
C HIS A 286 12.52 -45.46 1.35
N GLY A 287 12.80 -45.52 0.05
CA GLY A 287 12.64 -46.72 -0.79
C GLY A 287 13.93 -47.45 -1.12
N SER A 288 15.07 -47.03 -0.56
CA SER A 288 16.39 -47.67 -0.68
C SER A 288 16.83 -48.24 0.67
#